data_AF-A0A7S1Y6C5-F1
#
_entry.id   AF-A0A7S1Y6C5-F1
#
_cell.length_a   1.000
_cell.length_b   1.000
_cell.length_c   1.000
_cell.angle_alpha   90.00
_cell.angle_beta   90.00
_cell.angle_gamma   90.00
#
_symmetry.space_group_name_H-M   'P 1'
#
loop_
_entity.id
_entity.type
_entity.pdbx_description
1 polymer ?
#
loop_
_entity_poly.entity_id
_entity_poly.type
_entity_poly.pdbx_seq_one_letter_code
_entity_poly.pdbx_strand_id
1 'polypeptide(L)'
;MALSTPLHGFAMKKVGVNQDTPKLTPAGTNRSSKDVMRGSQGGEDTVLVSDPQHENIGGRQKHTLYLVEQFGKDASSVRRRYSDFQWLYSKLLDEIPGAIVPLIPHKQAVRDSVRFSNELVDERCEQLDLFLKRVVSHPELKESMNLKVFLTAFSDEWEAARNRKEDDTSKSSSDQPQGPIGAFFKKAKARVMMATGTELETTPDDSTFEALEAYITLMDTHVKSMAKDSMTTSKMTKDHGGILTNVTNSMLKLGEQRFPTAYNDDLSYLFSELSEELGPIAHVTVKYQAQEEKVWTEPLQDLSREVQAAKIALEKRKDLLFDYSRKTALHKTKKTSFEKGKATQDEVEDVKMEAQDLWRSVEDVSKRVKREMESFRDVFEEKLRSLMAAYAKLQTEYLAELMKGWKSVLPVAANKGVLGAAGSSPAKPTAPTTPVGEDGEDADSKPSAPPAEAFAGTEGEATEITDDDNEDGAGALKDSEPKVEAV
;
A
#
# COMPACT_ATOMS: atom_id res chain seq x y z
N MET A 1 -38.81 5.04 12.62
CA MET A 1 -39.48 4.28 11.53
C MET A 1 -39.06 4.89 10.20
N ALA A 2 -38.88 4.07 9.17
CA ALA A 2 -38.31 4.49 7.89
C ALA A 2 -39.36 4.67 6.79
N LEU A 3 -39.10 5.60 5.87
CA LEU A 3 -39.71 5.77 4.55
C LEU A 3 -38.55 6.28 3.66
N SER A 4 -37.95 5.54 2.71
CA SER A 4 -38.41 4.51 1.76
C SER A 4 -39.32 5.05 0.65
N THR A 5 -38.69 5.43 -0.46
CA THR A 5 -39.22 5.43 -1.84
C THR A 5 -38.05 5.39 -2.84
N PRO A 6 -38.23 4.91 -4.10
CA PRO A 6 -37.18 4.15 -4.77
C PRO A 6 -36.54 4.81 -6.01
N LEU A 7 -35.30 4.41 -6.30
CA LEU A 7 -34.61 4.71 -7.57
C LEU A 7 -35.19 3.89 -8.74
N HIS A 8 -35.38 4.55 -9.89
CA HIS A 8 -35.83 3.92 -11.12
C HIS A 8 -34.75 3.04 -11.77
N GLY A 9 -35.17 1.96 -12.42
CA GLY A 9 -34.28 0.89 -12.86
C GLY A 9 -33.50 1.18 -14.15
N PHE A 10 -32.27 0.66 -14.19
CA PHE A 10 -31.51 0.45 -15.42
C PHE A 10 -31.69 -0.99 -15.91
N ALA A 11 -32.07 -1.16 -17.18
CA ALA A 11 -32.36 -2.46 -17.76
C ALA A 11 -31.07 -3.23 -18.10
N MET A 12 -30.89 -4.43 -17.51
CA MET A 12 -29.81 -5.33 -17.91
C MET A 12 -30.10 -6.01 -19.26
N LYS A 13 -29.27 -5.72 -20.25
CA LYS A 13 -29.29 -6.39 -21.56
C LYS A 13 -28.48 -7.69 -21.47
N LYS A 14 -29.15 -8.84 -21.61
CA LYS A 14 -28.48 -10.16 -21.64
C LYS A 14 -27.49 -10.23 -22.81
N VAL A 15 -26.23 -10.50 -22.51
CA VAL A 15 -25.20 -10.86 -23.50
C VAL A 15 -25.02 -12.39 -23.44
N GLY A 16 -25.09 -13.05 -24.59
CA GLY A 16 -24.96 -14.51 -24.70
C GLY A 16 -23.51 -14.96 -24.53
N VAL A 17 -23.33 -16.11 -23.88
CA VAL A 17 -22.04 -16.80 -23.78
C VAL A 17 -21.74 -17.48 -25.12
N ASN A 18 -20.73 -17.00 -25.84
CA ASN A 18 -20.07 -17.79 -26.88
C ASN A 18 -18.80 -18.39 -26.29
N GLN A 19 -18.65 -19.71 -26.44
CA GLN A 19 -17.47 -20.45 -26.02
C GLN A 19 -16.45 -20.47 -27.17
N ASP A 20 -15.36 -19.73 -27.03
CA ASP A 20 -14.13 -19.98 -27.80
C ASP A 20 -12.93 -19.71 -26.89
N THR A 21 -12.13 -20.75 -26.62
CA THR A 21 -10.97 -20.67 -25.71
C THR A 21 -9.66 -20.72 -26.50
N PRO A 22 -8.83 -19.66 -26.49
CA PRO A 22 -7.47 -19.76 -26.97
C PRO A 22 -6.61 -20.48 -25.91
N LYS A 23 -5.97 -21.58 -26.29
CA LYS A 23 -5.04 -22.32 -25.42
C LYS A 23 -3.82 -21.46 -25.10
N LEU A 24 -3.60 -21.16 -23.82
CA LEU A 24 -2.33 -20.62 -23.33
C LEU A 24 -1.36 -21.78 -23.05
N THR A 25 -0.27 -21.85 -23.81
CA THR A 25 0.87 -22.72 -23.54
C THR A 25 1.76 -22.12 -22.45
N PRO A 26 2.37 -22.94 -21.58
CA PRO A 26 3.27 -22.46 -20.53
C PRO A 26 4.66 -22.16 -21.10
N ALA A 27 5.20 -20.98 -20.80
CA ALA A 27 6.57 -20.61 -21.11
C ALA A 27 7.33 -20.27 -19.82
N GLY A 28 7.98 -21.27 -19.23
CA GLY A 28 9.02 -21.05 -18.24
C GLY A 28 10.39 -21.03 -18.92
N THR A 29 11.19 -19.99 -18.73
CA THR A 29 12.63 -20.08 -18.37
C THR A 29 13.27 -18.72 -18.18
N ASN A 30 14.15 -18.67 -17.20
CA ASN A 30 15.00 -17.56 -16.77
C ASN A 30 15.73 -16.87 -17.94
N ARG A 31 15.62 -15.53 -18.10
CA ARG A 31 16.45 -14.70 -19.00
C ARG A 31 16.74 -13.35 -18.36
N SER A 32 17.95 -12.83 -18.59
CA SER A 32 18.43 -11.56 -18.01
C SER A 32 17.70 -10.36 -18.61
N SER A 33 17.44 -9.33 -17.80
CA SER A 33 16.68 -8.12 -18.18
C SER A 33 17.28 -7.29 -19.32
N LYS A 34 18.49 -7.59 -19.80
CA LYS A 34 19.14 -6.86 -20.91
C LYS A 34 18.68 -7.29 -22.31
N ASP A 35 18.10 -8.47 -22.50
CA ASP A 35 17.89 -9.06 -23.84
C ASP A 35 16.47 -8.88 -24.43
N VAL A 36 15.56 -8.14 -23.77
CA VAL A 36 14.16 -8.00 -24.24
C VAL A 36 13.96 -6.81 -25.21
N MET A 37 14.82 -5.78 -25.17
CA MET A 37 14.59 -4.52 -25.90
C MET A 37 15.24 -4.48 -27.30
N ARG A 38 14.85 -5.42 -28.18
CA ARG A 38 15.20 -5.35 -29.62
C ARG A 38 14.10 -5.91 -30.52
N GLY A 39 12.93 -5.25 -30.53
CA GLY A 39 11.87 -5.64 -31.47
C GLY A 39 10.50 -4.99 -31.28
N SER A 40 10.39 -3.65 -31.39
CA SER A 40 9.15 -3.01 -31.87
C SER A 40 9.46 -1.63 -32.47
N GLN A 41 8.83 -1.30 -33.59
CA GLN A 41 8.96 0.01 -34.23
C GLN A 41 7.80 0.91 -33.81
N GLY A 42 8.13 1.96 -33.07
CA GLY A 42 7.21 2.93 -32.48
C GLY A 42 7.97 3.64 -31.37
N GLY A 43 8.66 4.73 -31.72
CA GLY A 43 9.61 5.40 -30.84
C GLY A 43 8.91 6.20 -29.74
N GLU A 44 8.45 5.51 -28.71
CA GLU A 44 8.06 6.09 -27.43
C GLU A 44 9.34 6.30 -26.62
N ASP A 45 9.63 7.54 -26.21
CA ASP A 45 10.82 7.82 -25.40
C ASP A 45 10.64 7.17 -24.02
N THR A 46 11.51 6.20 -23.71
CA THR A 46 11.43 5.40 -22.49
C THR A 46 12.51 5.83 -21.51
N VAL A 47 12.21 5.74 -20.21
CA VAL A 47 13.14 6.11 -19.14
C VAL A 47 13.37 4.96 -18.18
N LEU A 48 14.56 4.95 -17.58
CA LEU A 48 14.97 3.98 -16.57
C LEU A 48 15.75 4.68 -15.45
N VAL A 49 15.44 4.35 -14.20
CA VAL A 49 16.27 4.72 -13.03
C VAL A 49 16.91 3.45 -12.46
N SER A 50 18.25 3.40 -12.41
CA SER A 50 19.02 2.21 -12.01
C SER A 50 20.38 2.56 -11.38
N ASP A 51 21.30 1.57 -11.26
CA ASP A 51 22.69 1.72 -10.80
C ASP A 51 22.86 2.68 -9.60
N PRO A 52 22.32 2.32 -8.42
CA PRO A 52 22.45 3.16 -7.22
C PRO A 52 23.91 3.15 -6.72
N GLN A 53 24.57 4.29 -6.78
CA GLN A 53 25.97 4.47 -6.39
C GLN A 53 26.10 5.43 -5.21
N HIS A 54 26.97 5.09 -4.26
CA HIS A 54 27.26 5.96 -3.12
C HIS A 54 28.46 6.85 -3.41
N GLU A 55 28.27 8.16 -3.29
CA GLU A 55 29.34 9.16 -3.39
C GLU A 55 29.58 9.82 -2.03
N ASN A 56 30.85 10.04 -1.70
CA ASN A 56 31.30 10.71 -0.48
C ASN A 56 31.95 12.06 -0.83
N ILE A 57 31.20 13.15 -0.76
CA ILE A 57 31.80 14.49 -0.92
C ILE A 57 32.47 14.89 0.41
N GLY A 58 33.78 15.11 0.35
CA GLY A 58 34.58 15.63 1.49
C GLY A 58 34.57 14.78 2.76
N GLY A 59 34.25 13.48 2.65
CA GLY A 59 34.26 12.54 3.79
C GLY A 59 33.20 12.78 4.87
N ARG A 60 32.22 13.68 4.66
CA ARG A 60 31.19 14.03 5.66
C ARG A 60 29.75 13.92 5.19
N GLN A 61 29.51 13.85 3.89
CA GLN A 61 28.16 13.70 3.33
C GLN A 61 28.18 12.55 2.32
N LYS A 62 27.48 11.47 2.65
CA LYS A 62 27.25 10.32 1.77
C LYS A 62 25.87 10.47 1.13
N HIS A 63 25.78 10.51 -0.20
CA HIS A 63 24.51 10.44 -0.91
C HIS A 63 24.49 9.30 -1.92
N THR A 64 23.30 8.81 -2.22
CA THR A 64 23.07 7.86 -3.30
C THR A 64 22.72 8.64 -4.56
N LEU A 65 23.55 8.49 -5.59
CA LEU A 65 23.25 8.83 -6.97
C LEU A 65 22.55 7.64 -7.62
N TYR A 66 21.62 7.92 -8.51
CA TYR A 66 20.96 6.95 -9.39
C TYR A 66 21.31 7.31 -10.82
N LEU A 67 21.54 6.30 -11.66
CA LEU A 67 21.66 6.46 -13.09
C LEU A 67 20.26 6.65 -13.68
N VAL A 68 20.05 7.77 -14.36
CA VAL A 68 18.81 8.10 -15.07
C VAL A 68 19.11 8.07 -16.56
N GLU A 69 18.49 7.14 -17.26
CA GLU A 69 18.69 6.92 -18.70
C GLU A 69 17.39 7.23 -19.44
N GLN A 70 17.51 7.97 -20.55
CA GLN A 70 16.46 8.15 -21.55
C GLN A 70 16.87 7.42 -22.82
N PHE A 71 15.97 6.60 -23.36
CA PHE A 71 16.13 5.89 -24.63
C PHE A 71 15.10 6.37 -25.63
N GLY A 72 15.50 6.50 -26.89
CA GLY A 72 14.63 6.97 -27.96
C GLY A 72 15.34 8.02 -28.79
N LYS A 73 14.64 9.11 -29.13
CA LYS A 73 15.16 10.17 -29.99
C LYS A 73 16.14 11.07 -29.24
N ASP A 74 15.78 11.46 -28.02
CA ASP A 74 16.54 12.37 -27.18
C ASP A 74 17.32 11.58 -26.11
N ALA A 75 18.09 10.58 -26.57
CA ALA A 75 18.77 9.63 -25.70
C ALA A 75 19.83 10.31 -24.80
N SER A 76 19.76 10.07 -23.50
CA SER A 76 20.63 10.67 -22.49
C SER A 76 20.95 9.70 -21.35
N SER A 77 22.03 9.98 -20.60
CA SER A 77 22.39 9.23 -19.41
C SER A 77 23.06 10.18 -18.42
N VAL A 78 22.40 10.41 -17.28
CA VAL A 78 22.82 11.37 -16.24
C VAL A 78 22.71 10.75 -14.86
N ARG A 79 23.53 11.21 -13.90
CA ARG A 79 23.36 10.83 -12.48
C ARG A 79 22.60 11.89 -11.71
N ARG A 80 21.65 11.43 -10.88
CA ARG A 80 20.77 12.25 -10.04
C ARG A 80 20.65 11.64 -8.66
N ARG A 81 20.76 12.44 -7.60
CA ARG A 81 20.48 12.01 -6.21
C ARG A 81 19.01 12.27 -5.88
N TYR A 82 18.51 11.63 -4.82
CA TYR A 82 17.12 11.79 -4.38
C TYR A 82 16.64 13.26 -4.26
N SER A 83 17.46 14.19 -3.75
CA SER A 83 17.08 15.62 -3.64
C SER A 83 16.89 16.33 -4.99
N ASP A 84 17.45 15.77 -6.07
CA ASP A 84 17.29 16.29 -7.43
C ASP A 84 15.90 15.90 -7.97
N PHE A 85 15.42 14.69 -7.63
CA PHE A 85 14.03 14.29 -7.85
C PHE A 85 13.06 15.12 -6.99
N GLN A 86 13.43 15.49 -5.76
CA GLN A 86 12.63 16.43 -4.95
C GLN A 86 12.50 17.80 -5.63
N TRP A 87 13.58 18.33 -6.20
CA TRP A 87 13.56 19.57 -6.98
C TRP A 87 12.64 19.45 -8.20
N LEU A 88 12.73 18.36 -8.97
CA LEU A 88 11.87 18.14 -10.13
C LEU A 88 10.39 18.04 -9.71
N TYR A 89 10.08 17.26 -8.67
CA TYR A 89 8.72 17.12 -8.14
C TYR A 89 8.11 18.48 -7.74
N SER A 90 8.86 19.31 -7.01
CA SER A 90 8.43 20.68 -6.68
C SER A 90 8.23 21.53 -7.93
N LYS A 91 9.17 21.50 -8.88
CA LYS A 91 9.07 22.28 -10.11
C LYS A 91 7.88 21.90 -10.99
N LEU A 92 7.52 20.61 -11.08
CA LEU A 92 6.32 20.18 -11.80
C LEU A 92 5.03 20.68 -11.14
N LEU A 93 4.95 20.71 -9.81
CA LEU A 93 3.79 21.26 -9.08
C LEU A 93 3.62 22.78 -9.23
N ASP A 94 4.72 23.51 -9.43
CA ASP A 94 4.72 24.95 -9.64
C ASP A 94 4.48 25.32 -11.11
N GLU A 95 5.13 24.62 -12.06
CA GLU A 95 5.02 24.84 -13.51
C GLU A 95 3.64 24.44 -14.06
N ILE A 96 3.04 23.36 -13.54
CA ILE A 96 1.78 22.79 -14.05
C ILE A 96 0.79 22.63 -12.88
N PRO A 97 0.27 23.73 -12.32
CA PRO A 97 -0.59 23.70 -11.15
C PRO A 97 -1.88 22.92 -11.45
N GLY A 98 -2.24 21.99 -10.55
CA GLY A 98 -3.44 21.15 -10.65
C GLY A 98 -3.29 19.89 -11.51
N ALA A 99 -2.10 19.57 -12.03
CA ALA A 99 -1.82 18.26 -12.62
C ALA A 99 -1.53 17.21 -11.53
N ILE A 100 -1.84 15.93 -11.80
CA ILE A 100 -1.57 14.83 -10.87
C ILE A 100 -0.10 14.41 -11.00
N VAL A 101 0.78 15.15 -10.33
CA VAL A 101 2.21 14.82 -10.26
C VAL A 101 2.41 13.58 -9.36
N PRO A 102 2.96 12.47 -9.88
CA PRO A 102 3.16 11.24 -9.10
C PRO A 102 4.02 11.49 -7.85
N LEU A 103 3.71 10.84 -6.73
CA LEU A 103 4.50 10.99 -5.51
C LEU A 103 5.85 10.29 -5.62
N ILE A 104 6.91 11.00 -5.24
CA ILE A 104 8.22 10.41 -4.95
C ILE A 104 8.20 9.67 -3.59
N PRO A 105 9.05 8.65 -3.38
CA PRO A 105 9.24 8.00 -2.09
C PRO A 105 9.49 9.04 -0.98
N HIS A 106 8.81 8.92 0.16
CA HIS A 106 9.03 9.84 1.27
C HIS A 106 10.45 9.69 1.84
N LYS A 107 11.04 10.80 2.28
CA LYS A 107 12.31 10.81 3.01
C LYS A 107 12.10 10.19 4.40
N GLN A 108 12.12 8.86 4.48
CA GLN A 108 12.05 8.14 5.75
C GLN A 108 13.16 8.66 6.68
N ALA A 109 12.78 9.12 7.88
CA ALA A 109 13.70 9.63 8.89
C ALA A 109 14.37 8.48 9.65
N VAL A 110 15.14 7.66 8.93
CA VAL A 110 15.87 6.51 9.48
C VAL A 110 17.32 6.89 9.77
N ARG A 111 17.93 6.19 10.75
CA ARG A 111 19.37 6.34 11.06
C ARG A 111 20.21 6.06 9.80
N ASP A 112 21.35 6.72 9.67
CA ASP A 112 22.21 6.59 8.48
C ASP A 112 22.63 5.14 8.18
N SER A 113 22.75 4.29 9.20
CA SER A 113 23.02 2.85 9.05
C SER A 113 21.92 2.09 8.28
N VAL A 114 20.68 2.56 8.34
CA VAL A 114 19.53 1.98 7.63
C VAL A 114 19.26 2.72 6.32
N ARG A 115 19.52 4.03 6.26
CA ARG A 115 19.41 4.86 5.04
C ARG A 115 20.15 4.27 3.82
N PHE A 116 21.24 3.54 4.08
CA PHE A 116 22.07 2.88 3.08
C PHE A 116 21.98 1.33 3.15
N SER A 117 20.90 0.76 3.72
CA SER A 117 20.61 -0.65 3.47
C SER A 117 20.27 -0.83 1.99
N ASN A 118 20.69 -1.94 1.38
CA ASN A 118 20.40 -2.21 -0.02
C ASN A 118 18.88 -2.21 -0.26
N GLU A 119 18.11 -2.83 0.64
CA GLU A 119 16.64 -2.85 0.63
C GLU A 119 16.02 -1.45 0.45
N LEU A 120 16.41 -0.44 1.24
CA LEU A 120 15.87 0.93 1.12
C LEU A 120 16.46 1.73 -0.06
N VAL A 121 17.58 1.28 -0.61
CA VAL A 121 18.19 1.87 -1.81
C VAL A 121 17.48 1.35 -3.06
N ASP A 122 17.18 0.05 -3.09
CA ASP A 122 16.48 -0.66 -4.16
C ASP A 122 15.00 -0.26 -4.21
N GLU A 123 14.26 -0.30 -3.08
CA GLU A 123 12.87 0.18 -2.98
C GLU A 123 12.75 1.64 -3.45
N ARG A 124 13.73 2.49 -3.10
CA ARG A 124 13.77 3.88 -3.55
C ARG A 124 14.08 3.97 -5.04
N CYS A 125 14.95 3.10 -5.58
CA CYS A 125 15.26 3.08 -7.00
C CYS A 125 14.02 2.74 -7.83
N GLU A 126 13.28 1.70 -7.43
CA GLU A 126 12.04 1.26 -8.07
C GLU A 126 10.94 2.34 -8.01
N GLN A 127 10.75 3.00 -6.86
CA GLN A 127 9.75 4.07 -6.73
C GLN A 127 10.15 5.36 -7.50
N LEU A 128 11.45 5.65 -7.66
CA LEU A 128 11.92 6.76 -8.49
C LEU A 128 11.82 6.46 -10.00
N ASP A 129 12.05 5.21 -10.40
CA ASP A 129 11.83 4.71 -11.75
C ASP A 129 10.36 4.82 -12.15
N LEU A 130 9.46 4.33 -11.29
CA LEU A 130 8.01 4.42 -11.49
C LEU A 130 7.50 5.87 -11.52
N PHE A 131 8.03 6.73 -10.65
CA PHE A 131 7.78 8.18 -10.68
C PHE A 131 8.13 8.77 -12.05
N LEU A 132 9.35 8.53 -12.55
CA LEU A 132 9.84 9.15 -13.77
C LEU A 132 9.10 8.62 -15.01
N LYS A 133 8.82 7.32 -15.07
CA LYS A 133 7.99 6.69 -16.12
C LYS A 133 6.60 7.32 -16.21
N ARG A 134 5.94 7.54 -15.06
CA ARG A 134 4.64 8.22 -15.01
C ARG A 134 4.74 9.66 -15.51
N VAL A 135 5.76 10.41 -15.08
CA VAL A 135 5.99 11.79 -15.52
C VAL A 135 6.18 11.91 -17.03
N VAL A 136 6.98 11.03 -17.66
CA VAL A 136 7.15 11.07 -19.14
C VAL A 136 5.94 10.54 -19.91
N SER A 137 5.11 9.67 -19.33
CA SER A 137 3.85 9.22 -19.95
C SER A 137 2.73 10.28 -19.87
N HIS A 138 2.83 11.23 -18.94
CA HIS A 138 1.76 12.18 -18.67
C HIS A 138 1.70 13.25 -19.77
N PRO A 139 0.52 13.53 -20.38
CA PRO A 139 0.41 14.42 -21.55
C PRO A 139 1.04 15.81 -21.38
N GLU A 140 0.85 16.44 -20.22
CA GLU A 140 1.43 17.77 -19.94
C GLU A 140 2.79 17.74 -19.22
N LEU A 141 3.00 16.89 -18.20
CA LEU A 141 4.27 16.88 -17.45
C LEU A 141 5.48 16.55 -18.33
N LYS A 142 5.30 15.70 -19.34
CA LYS A 142 6.39 15.33 -20.28
C LYS A 142 6.95 16.52 -21.07
N GLU A 143 6.16 17.57 -21.24
CA GLU A 143 6.57 18.76 -22.00
C GLU A 143 7.36 19.78 -21.16
N SER A 144 7.37 19.61 -19.83
CA SER A 144 8.07 20.48 -18.87
C SER A 144 9.52 20.74 -19.27
N MET A 145 9.92 22.00 -19.19
CA MET A 145 11.32 22.38 -19.41
C MET A 145 12.21 21.90 -18.25
N ASN A 146 11.67 21.88 -17.03
CA ASN A 146 12.38 21.36 -15.85
C ASN A 146 12.65 19.85 -15.95
N LEU A 147 11.72 19.08 -16.54
CA LEU A 147 11.95 17.66 -16.85
C LEU A 147 13.04 17.48 -17.91
N LYS A 148 12.99 18.24 -19.02
CA LYS A 148 13.99 18.18 -20.10
C LYS A 148 15.39 18.48 -19.56
N VAL A 149 15.53 19.50 -18.72
CA VAL A 149 16.78 19.82 -18.00
C VAL A 149 17.18 18.71 -17.03
N PHE A 150 16.25 18.13 -16.27
CA PHE A 150 16.53 17.01 -15.37
C PHE A 150 17.09 15.79 -16.10
N LEU A 151 16.59 15.48 -17.30
CA LEU A 151 17.03 14.32 -18.09
C LEU A 151 18.35 14.55 -18.86
N THR A 152 18.70 15.79 -19.19
CA THR A 152 19.81 16.07 -20.14
C THR A 152 20.99 16.84 -19.56
N ALA A 153 20.81 17.69 -18.55
CA ALA A 153 21.87 18.61 -18.09
C ALA A 153 23.02 17.89 -17.36
N PHE A 154 24.26 18.17 -17.76
CA PHE A 154 25.45 17.70 -17.06
C PHE A 154 25.80 18.62 -15.88
N SER A 155 26.73 18.20 -15.01
CA SER A 155 27.03 18.78 -13.68
C SER A 155 26.85 20.30 -13.55
N ASP A 156 27.54 21.08 -14.39
CA ASP A 156 27.60 22.53 -14.25
C ASP A 156 26.32 23.22 -14.74
N GLU A 157 25.70 22.69 -15.80
CA GLU A 157 24.39 23.12 -16.29
C GLU A 157 23.27 22.76 -15.29
N TRP A 158 23.42 21.63 -14.61
CA TRP A 158 22.49 21.13 -13.60
C TRP A 158 22.50 22.01 -12.33
N GLU A 159 23.67 22.33 -11.78
CA GLU A 159 23.75 23.27 -10.64
C GLU A 159 23.39 24.70 -11.06
N ALA A 160 23.68 25.13 -12.30
CA ALA A 160 23.16 26.41 -12.81
C ALA A 160 21.62 26.40 -12.88
N ALA A 161 21.00 25.34 -13.38
CA ALA A 161 19.54 25.19 -13.45
C ALA A 161 18.88 25.18 -12.06
N ARG A 162 19.48 24.46 -11.11
CA ARG A 162 19.03 24.37 -9.72
C ARG A 162 19.09 25.71 -9.00
N ASN A 163 20.07 26.56 -9.35
CA ASN A 163 20.28 27.88 -8.76
C ASN A 163 19.64 29.03 -9.56
N ARG A 164 18.99 28.75 -10.71
CA ARG A 164 18.10 29.72 -11.36
C ARG A 164 16.92 30.03 -10.43
N LYS A 165 17.02 31.16 -9.74
CA LYS A 165 15.82 31.87 -9.26
C LYS A 165 15.07 32.33 -10.50
N GLU A 166 13.78 32.00 -10.63
CA GLU A 166 12.94 32.80 -11.51
C GLU A 166 12.90 34.22 -10.94
N ASP A 167 13.18 35.21 -11.79
CA ASP A 167 12.83 36.60 -11.52
C ASP A 167 11.31 36.72 -11.67
N ASP A 168 10.58 36.49 -10.57
CA ASP A 168 9.17 36.88 -10.50
C ASP A 168 8.76 37.39 -9.11
N THR A 169 7.73 38.22 -9.10
CA THR A 169 7.48 39.30 -8.14
C THR A 169 6.69 38.82 -6.91
N SER A 170 6.66 37.51 -6.66
CA SER A 170 5.90 36.89 -5.57
C SER A 170 6.81 36.26 -4.50
N LYS A 171 7.07 37.03 -3.43
CA LYS A 171 7.70 36.50 -2.21
C LYS A 171 6.75 35.53 -1.50
N SER A 172 6.81 34.25 -1.83
CA SER A 172 6.46 33.17 -0.91
C SER A 172 7.73 32.71 -0.17
N SER A 173 7.65 32.61 1.15
CA SER A 173 8.80 32.30 2.00
C SER A 173 9.31 30.88 1.76
N SER A 174 10.59 30.77 1.38
CA SER A 174 11.28 29.49 1.21
C SER A 174 11.54 28.82 2.56
N ASP A 175 10.61 27.99 3.01
CA ASP A 175 10.84 26.99 4.04
C ASP A 175 10.40 25.62 3.51
N GLN A 176 11.31 24.62 3.57
CA GLN A 176 11.01 23.28 3.07
C GLN A 176 9.98 22.58 3.97
N PRO A 177 8.89 22.00 3.42
CA PRO A 177 7.99 21.17 4.20
C PRO A 177 8.63 19.80 4.46
N GLN A 178 9.29 19.64 5.60
CA GLN A 178 9.59 18.32 6.18
C GLN A 178 8.40 17.90 7.07
N GLY A 179 7.39 17.28 6.46
CA GLY A 179 6.20 16.78 7.14
C GLY A 179 5.07 16.43 6.17
N PRO A 180 3.94 15.87 6.64
CA PRO A 180 2.78 15.60 5.80
C PRO A 180 2.22 16.92 5.26
N ILE A 181 2.32 17.10 3.94
CA ILE A 181 2.15 18.37 3.22
C ILE A 181 0.87 19.11 3.65
N GLY A 182 -0.28 18.42 3.68
CA GLY A 182 -1.56 19.03 4.06
C GLY A 182 -1.69 19.54 5.51
N ALA A 183 -0.80 19.18 6.43
CA ALA A 183 -0.93 19.56 7.85
C ALA A 183 -0.46 20.99 8.15
N PHE A 184 0.58 21.47 7.44
CA PHE A 184 1.14 22.82 7.67
C PHE A 184 0.29 23.90 6.99
N PHE A 185 -0.13 23.65 5.75
CA PHE A 185 -1.01 24.54 4.97
C PHE A 185 -2.35 24.77 5.69
N LYS A 186 -2.97 23.73 6.26
CA LYS A 186 -4.23 23.85 7.04
C LYS A 186 -4.10 24.77 8.26
N LYS A 187 -2.96 24.74 8.98
CA LYS A 187 -2.75 25.60 10.18
C LYS A 187 -2.52 27.07 9.82
N ALA A 188 -1.84 27.35 8.71
CA ALA A 188 -1.72 28.73 8.19
C ALA A 188 -3.07 29.27 7.73
N LYS A 189 -3.82 28.48 6.94
CA LYS A 189 -5.12 28.84 6.38
C LYS A 189 -6.18 29.13 7.45
N ALA A 190 -6.26 28.30 8.49
CA ALA A 190 -7.18 28.51 9.61
C ALA A 190 -6.88 29.79 10.42
N ARG A 191 -5.59 30.07 10.69
CA ARG A 191 -5.17 31.30 11.39
C ARG A 191 -5.45 32.56 10.57
N VAL A 192 -5.29 32.53 9.25
CA VAL A 192 -5.57 33.68 8.39
C VAL A 192 -7.09 33.88 8.22
N MET A 193 -7.88 32.83 8.01
CA MET A 193 -9.36 32.92 8.01
C MET A 193 -9.89 33.59 9.28
N MET A 194 -9.39 33.21 10.46
CA MET A 194 -9.75 33.86 11.73
C MET A 194 -9.23 35.31 11.87
N ALA A 195 -8.14 35.67 11.19
CA ALA A 195 -7.54 37.00 11.29
C ALA A 195 -8.11 38.02 10.29
N THR A 196 -8.59 37.57 9.11
CA THR A 196 -9.08 38.46 8.05
C THR A 196 -10.59 38.38 7.82
N GLY A 197 -11.30 37.43 8.45
CA GLY A 197 -12.76 37.31 8.38
C GLY A 197 -13.32 37.17 6.97
N THR A 198 -12.50 36.69 6.04
CA THR A 198 -12.77 36.74 4.60
C THR A 198 -13.39 35.42 4.17
N GLU A 199 -14.69 35.43 3.89
CA GLU A 199 -15.37 34.32 3.20
C GLU A 199 -14.70 34.09 1.83
N LEU A 200 -14.64 32.83 1.37
CA LEU A 200 -14.10 32.55 0.03
C LEU A 200 -15.06 33.15 -1.01
N GLU A 201 -14.51 33.80 -2.02
CA GLU A 201 -15.30 34.23 -3.19
C GLU A 201 -15.88 32.98 -3.87
N THR A 202 -17.18 33.00 -4.16
CA THR A 202 -17.88 31.86 -4.73
C THR A 202 -17.55 31.66 -6.20
N THR A 203 -17.59 30.41 -6.66
CA THR A 203 -17.38 30.05 -8.06
C THR A 203 -18.57 29.23 -8.59
N PRO A 204 -18.89 29.29 -9.89
CA PRO A 204 -19.97 28.49 -10.48
C PRO A 204 -19.82 26.97 -10.29
N ASP A 205 -18.59 26.52 -10.00
CA ASP A 205 -18.21 25.11 -9.87
C ASP A 205 -18.13 24.62 -8.42
N ASP A 206 -18.43 25.44 -7.41
CA ASP A 206 -18.16 25.11 -6.00
C ASP A 206 -18.76 23.76 -5.58
N SER A 207 -20.03 23.50 -5.89
CA SER A 207 -20.69 22.21 -5.61
C SER A 207 -20.03 21.00 -6.28
N THR A 208 -19.39 21.21 -7.44
CA THR A 208 -18.61 20.16 -8.14
C THR A 208 -17.30 19.90 -7.42
N PHE A 209 -16.61 20.96 -6.96
CA PHE A 209 -15.35 20.81 -6.23
C PHE A 209 -15.53 20.31 -4.80
N GLU A 210 -16.64 20.64 -4.14
CA GLU A 210 -17.06 20.03 -2.86
C GLU A 210 -17.30 18.53 -3.02
N ALA A 211 -18.02 18.12 -4.07
CA ALA A 211 -18.25 16.71 -4.38
C ALA A 211 -16.93 15.96 -4.69
N LEU A 212 -16.01 16.57 -5.44
CA LEU A 212 -14.68 16.03 -5.70
C LEU A 212 -13.82 15.92 -4.43
N GLU A 213 -13.87 16.92 -3.53
CA GLU A 213 -13.12 16.92 -2.27
C GLU A 213 -13.64 15.84 -1.30
N ALA A 214 -14.96 15.66 -1.22
CA ALA A 214 -15.58 14.58 -0.47
C ALA A 214 -15.21 13.21 -1.05
N TYR A 215 -15.32 13.03 -2.37
CA TYR A 215 -14.97 11.79 -3.07
C TYR A 215 -13.51 11.40 -2.85
N ILE A 216 -12.55 12.29 -3.13
CA ILE A 216 -11.13 11.95 -3.02
C ILE A 216 -10.69 11.78 -1.56
N THR A 217 -11.33 12.47 -0.60
CA THR A 217 -11.06 12.28 0.84
C THR A 217 -11.56 10.93 1.34
N LEU A 218 -12.71 10.46 0.85
CA LEU A 218 -13.22 9.13 1.17
C LEU A 218 -12.32 8.04 0.58
N MET A 219 -11.91 8.18 -0.69
CA MET A 219 -10.92 7.29 -1.32
C MET A 219 -9.60 7.28 -0.55
N ASP A 220 -9.04 8.44 -0.23
CA ASP A 220 -7.77 8.58 0.51
C ASP A 220 -7.81 7.82 1.83
N THR A 221 -8.93 7.89 2.55
CA THR A 221 -9.14 7.20 3.82
C THR A 221 -9.14 5.67 3.64
N HIS A 222 -9.98 5.15 2.74
CA HIS A 222 -10.17 3.70 2.61
C HIS A 222 -9.04 2.99 1.84
N VAL A 223 -8.49 3.60 0.79
CA VAL A 223 -7.37 3.02 0.03
C VAL A 223 -6.09 2.99 0.89
N LYS A 224 -5.89 3.98 1.77
CA LYS A 224 -4.82 3.92 2.79
C LYS A 224 -5.03 2.79 3.80
N SER A 225 -6.27 2.55 4.25
CA SER A 225 -6.57 1.40 5.13
C SER A 225 -6.23 0.10 4.40
N MET A 226 -6.77 -0.10 3.19
CA MET A 226 -6.49 -1.30 2.39
C MET A 226 -5.00 -1.57 2.19
N ALA A 227 -4.20 -0.53 1.91
CA ALA A 227 -2.74 -0.65 1.79
C ALA A 227 -2.05 -0.99 3.12
N LYS A 228 -2.52 -0.46 4.26
CA LYS A 228 -2.02 -0.81 5.59
C LYS A 228 -2.37 -2.25 5.97
N ASP A 229 -3.60 -2.65 5.68
CA ASP A 229 -4.13 -3.95 6.03
C ASP A 229 -3.48 -5.04 5.16
N SER A 230 -3.19 -4.77 3.87
CA SER A 230 -2.44 -5.69 3.00
C SER A 230 -0.98 -5.91 3.43
N MET A 231 -0.30 -4.89 3.99
CA MET A 231 1.01 -5.08 4.63
C MET A 231 0.90 -5.98 5.87
N THR A 232 -0.17 -5.82 6.64
CA THR A 232 -0.40 -6.62 7.85
C THR A 232 -0.67 -8.08 7.49
N THR A 233 -1.50 -8.35 6.47
CA THR A 233 -1.73 -9.70 5.93
C THR A 233 -0.44 -10.33 5.44
N SER A 234 0.35 -9.66 4.59
CA SER A 234 1.60 -10.23 4.06
C SER A 234 2.62 -10.54 5.17
N LYS A 235 2.69 -9.70 6.21
CA LYS A 235 3.48 -10.00 7.40
C LYS A 235 2.96 -11.25 8.13
N MET A 236 1.66 -11.38 8.35
CA MET A 236 1.07 -12.57 8.97
C MET A 236 1.34 -13.85 8.15
N THR A 237 1.28 -13.78 6.81
CA THR A 237 1.65 -14.87 5.91
C THR A 237 3.12 -15.25 6.09
N LYS A 238 4.03 -14.27 6.21
CA LYS A 238 5.47 -14.46 6.44
C LYS A 238 5.74 -15.17 7.77
N ASP A 239 5.12 -14.66 8.83
CA ASP A 239 5.25 -15.20 10.19
C ASP A 239 4.69 -16.64 10.24
N HIS A 240 3.56 -16.92 9.57
CA HIS A 240 2.98 -18.27 9.45
C HIS A 240 3.92 -19.25 8.73
N GLY A 241 4.50 -18.86 7.58
CA GLY A 241 5.48 -19.68 6.86
C GLY A 241 6.74 -19.98 7.70
N GLY A 242 7.22 -18.99 8.46
CA GLY A 242 8.31 -19.18 9.43
C GLY A 242 7.96 -20.15 10.56
N ILE A 243 6.76 -20.04 11.13
CA ILE A 243 6.27 -20.95 12.18
C ILE A 243 6.15 -22.39 11.65
N LEU A 244 5.56 -22.60 10.47
CA LEU A 244 5.48 -23.93 9.84
C LEU A 244 6.87 -24.53 9.58
N THR A 245 7.83 -23.70 9.14
CA THR A 245 9.23 -24.12 8.97
C THR A 245 9.86 -24.57 10.29
N ASN A 246 9.60 -23.83 11.38
CA ASN A 246 10.09 -24.18 12.72
C ASN A 246 9.47 -25.47 13.27
N VAL A 247 8.17 -25.70 13.05
CA VAL A 247 7.49 -26.96 13.41
C VAL A 247 8.10 -28.12 12.64
N THR A 248 8.24 -27.99 11.32
CA THR A 248 8.86 -28.99 10.43
C THR A 248 10.26 -29.36 10.92
N ASN A 249 11.13 -28.37 11.14
CA ASN A 249 12.49 -28.58 11.64
C ASN A 249 12.54 -29.21 13.05
N SER A 250 11.52 -28.98 13.87
CA SER A 250 11.43 -29.58 15.21
C SER A 250 11.03 -31.05 15.13
N MET A 251 10.09 -31.39 14.23
CA MET A 251 9.73 -32.78 13.95
C MET A 251 10.90 -33.55 13.35
N LEU A 252 11.64 -32.98 12.38
CA LEU A 252 12.84 -33.61 11.83
C LEU A 252 13.84 -34.00 12.92
N LYS A 253 14.17 -33.06 13.81
CA LYS A 253 15.11 -33.29 14.94
C LYS A 253 14.62 -34.33 15.94
N LEU A 254 13.31 -34.42 16.16
CA LEU A 254 12.72 -35.47 17.00
C LEU A 254 12.79 -36.83 16.30
N GLY A 255 12.63 -36.88 14.98
CA GLY A 255 12.80 -38.09 14.17
C GLY A 255 14.24 -38.60 14.10
N GLU A 256 15.22 -37.71 14.18
CA GLU A 256 16.65 -38.06 14.30
C GLU A 256 17.01 -38.73 15.63
N GLN A 257 16.23 -38.49 16.71
CA GLN A 257 16.46 -39.13 18.01
C GLN A 257 15.81 -40.52 18.05
N ARG A 258 16.63 -41.57 18.00
CA ARG A 258 16.15 -42.95 18.17
C ARG A 258 16.15 -43.39 19.63
N PHE A 259 15.14 -44.16 20.02
CA PHE A 259 15.06 -44.69 21.38
C PHE A 259 16.13 -45.80 21.60
N PRO A 260 16.84 -45.86 22.75
CA PRO A 260 17.98 -46.79 22.91
C PRO A 260 17.64 -48.28 22.87
N THR A 261 16.37 -48.66 23.04
CA THR A 261 15.88 -50.04 22.93
C THR A 261 15.07 -50.21 21.66
N ALA A 262 15.38 -51.25 20.87
CA ALA A 262 14.87 -51.51 19.53
C ALA A 262 13.38 -51.90 19.41
N TYR A 263 12.54 -51.49 20.37
CA TYR A 263 11.15 -51.93 20.51
C TYR A 263 10.12 -50.78 20.45
N ASN A 264 10.54 -49.53 20.20
CA ASN A 264 9.68 -48.34 20.08
C ASN A 264 10.35 -47.24 19.22
N ASP A 265 10.80 -47.57 18.00
CA ASP A 265 11.40 -46.58 17.07
C ASP A 265 10.31 -45.85 16.22
N ASP A 266 9.05 -46.28 16.35
CA ASP A 266 7.90 -45.86 15.54
C ASP A 266 7.56 -44.37 15.67
N LEU A 267 7.79 -43.80 16.86
CA LEU A 267 7.57 -42.37 17.12
C LEU A 267 8.59 -41.50 16.35
N SER A 268 9.83 -41.99 16.21
CA SER A 268 10.89 -41.31 15.47
C SER A 268 10.66 -41.40 13.95
N TYR A 269 10.14 -42.53 13.46
CA TYR A 269 9.66 -42.61 12.07
C TYR A 269 8.47 -41.67 11.83
N LEU A 270 7.46 -41.66 12.71
CA LEU A 270 6.30 -40.77 12.58
C LEU A 270 6.70 -39.28 12.55
N PHE A 271 7.62 -38.85 13.42
CA PHE A 271 8.14 -37.48 13.38
C PHE A 271 8.91 -37.16 12.09
N SER A 272 9.67 -38.12 11.55
CA SER A 272 10.37 -37.96 10.27
C SER A 272 9.38 -37.83 9.10
N GLU A 273 8.39 -38.71 9.03
CA GLU A 273 7.38 -38.77 7.96
C GLU A 273 6.46 -37.53 8.00
N LEU A 274 6.02 -37.09 9.18
CA LEU A 274 5.28 -35.84 9.35
C LEU A 274 6.13 -34.61 8.96
N SER A 275 7.43 -34.62 9.22
CA SER A 275 8.32 -33.54 8.79
C SER A 275 8.43 -33.49 7.26
N GLU A 276 8.54 -34.63 6.59
CA GLU A 276 8.63 -34.71 5.13
C GLU A 276 7.35 -34.16 4.47
N GLU A 277 6.17 -34.45 5.03
CA GLU A 277 4.89 -33.96 4.52
C GLU A 277 4.55 -32.49 4.90
N LEU A 278 5.05 -31.99 6.03
CA LEU A 278 4.87 -30.58 6.44
C LEU A 278 5.81 -29.61 5.70
N GLY A 279 6.99 -30.06 5.27
CA GLY A 279 7.97 -29.25 4.54
C GLY A 279 7.40 -28.56 3.28
N PRO A 280 6.69 -29.26 2.39
CA PRO A 280 5.98 -28.68 1.26
C PRO A 280 4.98 -27.59 1.65
N ILE A 281 4.23 -27.75 2.74
CA ILE A 281 3.24 -26.77 3.23
C ILE A 281 3.94 -25.48 3.68
N ALA A 282 5.04 -25.62 4.42
CA ALA A 282 5.87 -24.48 4.83
C ALA A 282 6.45 -23.74 3.60
N HIS A 283 7.00 -24.48 2.64
CA HIS A 283 7.58 -23.94 1.41
C HIS A 283 6.55 -23.19 0.55
N VAL A 284 5.36 -23.79 0.34
CA VAL A 284 4.25 -23.16 -0.40
C VAL A 284 3.82 -21.85 0.27
N THR A 285 3.71 -21.82 1.60
CA THR A 285 3.34 -20.61 2.36
C THR A 285 4.36 -19.48 2.18
N VAL A 286 5.66 -19.78 2.28
CA VAL A 286 6.74 -18.79 2.08
C VAL A 286 6.80 -18.30 0.62
N LYS A 287 6.67 -19.20 -0.35
CA LYS A 287 6.59 -18.86 -1.79
C LYS A 287 5.40 -17.96 -2.09
N TYR A 288 4.23 -18.28 -1.52
CA TYR A 288 3.01 -17.48 -1.66
C TYR A 288 3.19 -16.07 -1.07
N GLN A 289 3.79 -15.92 0.12
CA GLN A 289 4.02 -14.59 0.72
C GLN A 289 4.79 -13.64 -0.21
N ALA A 290 5.87 -14.11 -0.84
CA ALA A 290 6.68 -13.31 -1.76
C ALA A 290 5.93 -12.97 -3.07
N GLN A 291 4.89 -13.73 -3.43
CA GLN A 291 3.99 -13.41 -4.54
C GLN A 291 2.87 -12.45 -4.11
N GLU A 292 2.31 -12.63 -2.92
CA GLU A 292 1.31 -11.75 -2.30
C GLU A 292 1.84 -10.32 -2.16
N GLU A 293 3.08 -10.17 -1.68
CA GLU A 293 3.74 -8.87 -1.51
C GLU A 293 3.76 -8.08 -2.84
N LYS A 294 4.14 -8.73 -3.94
CA LYS A 294 4.27 -8.13 -5.29
C LYS A 294 2.95 -7.98 -6.04
N VAL A 295 2.03 -8.93 -5.89
CA VAL A 295 0.76 -8.95 -6.63
C VAL A 295 -0.32 -8.13 -5.94
N TRP A 296 -0.23 -7.92 -4.62
CA TRP A 296 -1.29 -7.30 -3.82
C TRP A 296 -0.82 -6.14 -2.95
N THR A 297 0.25 -6.33 -2.16
CA THR A 297 0.67 -5.32 -1.17
C THR A 297 1.32 -4.09 -1.81
N GLU A 298 2.34 -4.28 -2.65
CA GLU A 298 3.04 -3.18 -3.36
C GLU A 298 2.07 -2.37 -4.25
N PRO A 299 1.19 -2.98 -5.09
CA PRO A 299 0.26 -2.21 -5.91
C PRO A 299 -0.80 -1.45 -5.10
N LEU A 300 -1.25 -1.96 -3.93
CA LEU A 300 -2.18 -1.21 -3.07
C LEU A 300 -1.53 0.01 -2.43
N GLN A 301 -0.28 -0.10 -1.97
CA GLN A 301 0.49 1.06 -1.51
C GLN A 301 0.64 2.10 -2.63
N ASP A 302 0.80 1.64 -3.86
CA ASP A 302 0.98 2.49 -5.01
C ASP A 302 -0.31 3.21 -5.45
N LEU A 303 -1.45 2.51 -5.48
CA LEU A 303 -2.77 3.12 -5.64
C LEU A 303 -3.06 4.15 -4.54
N SER A 304 -2.64 3.88 -3.30
CA SER A 304 -2.70 4.84 -2.19
C SER A 304 -1.85 6.10 -2.45
N ARG A 305 -0.69 5.98 -3.12
CA ARG A 305 0.12 7.14 -3.54
C ARG A 305 -0.54 7.93 -4.68
N GLU A 306 -1.17 7.26 -5.65
CA GLU A 306 -1.91 7.92 -6.74
C GLU A 306 -3.11 8.74 -6.22
N VAL A 307 -3.90 8.19 -5.30
CA VAL A 307 -5.00 8.91 -4.64
C VAL A 307 -4.50 10.16 -3.90
N GLN A 308 -3.34 10.09 -3.25
CA GLN A 308 -2.74 11.23 -2.56
C GLN A 308 -2.23 12.30 -3.54
N ALA A 309 -1.67 11.91 -4.69
CA ALA A 309 -1.30 12.86 -5.75
C ALA A 309 -2.54 13.60 -6.30
N ALA A 310 -3.63 12.87 -6.56
CA ALA A 310 -4.91 13.44 -7.01
C ALA A 310 -5.48 14.45 -6.00
N LYS A 311 -5.37 14.14 -4.70
CA LYS A 311 -5.76 15.03 -3.61
C LYS A 311 -4.93 16.33 -3.56
N ILE A 312 -3.62 16.25 -3.76
CA ILE A 312 -2.73 17.43 -3.81
C ILE A 312 -3.06 18.33 -5.01
N ALA A 313 -3.32 17.73 -6.18
CA ALA A 313 -3.76 18.46 -7.37
C ALA A 313 -5.05 19.25 -7.12
N LEU A 314 -6.03 18.64 -6.43
CA LEU A 314 -7.27 19.29 -6.02
C LEU A 314 -7.05 20.41 -4.98
N GLU A 315 -6.19 20.19 -3.97
CA GLU A 315 -5.85 21.19 -2.95
C GLU A 315 -5.24 22.46 -3.57
N LYS A 316 -4.44 22.36 -4.64
CA LYS A 316 -3.85 23.52 -5.35
C LYS A 316 -4.90 24.51 -5.87
N ARG A 317 -6.06 24.05 -6.36
CA ARG A 317 -7.19 24.94 -6.74
C ARG A 317 -7.69 25.73 -5.53
N LYS A 318 -7.88 25.04 -4.41
CA LYS A 318 -8.42 25.60 -3.16
C LYS A 318 -7.48 26.62 -2.54
N ASP A 319 -6.18 26.55 -2.84
CA ASP A 319 -5.19 27.56 -2.43
C ASP A 319 -5.19 28.77 -3.35
N LEU A 320 -5.25 28.59 -4.68
CA LEU A 320 -5.39 29.72 -5.62
C LEU A 320 -6.69 30.52 -5.39
N LEU A 321 -7.82 29.84 -5.11
CA LEU A 321 -9.08 30.50 -4.79
C LEU A 321 -9.00 31.31 -3.48
N PHE A 322 -8.22 30.84 -2.51
CA PHE A 322 -7.96 31.55 -1.26
C PHE A 322 -7.06 32.78 -1.48
N ASP A 323 -6.00 32.65 -2.28
CA ASP A 323 -5.13 33.77 -2.66
C ASP A 323 -5.89 34.85 -3.46
N TYR A 324 -6.76 34.43 -4.39
CA TYR A 324 -7.69 35.30 -5.10
C TYR A 324 -8.63 36.05 -4.13
N SER A 325 -9.32 35.33 -3.24
CA SER A 325 -10.23 35.92 -2.25
C SER A 325 -9.52 36.97 -1.38
N ARG A 326 -8.28 36.68 -0.95
CA ARG A 326 -7.43 37.61 -0.21
C ARG A 326 -7.06 38.86 -1.02
N LYS A 327 -6.65 38.72 -2.29
CA LYS A 327 -6.33 39.86 -3.16
C LYS A 327 -7.57 40.68 -3.52
N THR A 328 -8.73 40.07 -3.72
CA THR A 328 -10.00 40.77 -3.95
C THR A 328 -10.45 41.57 -2.72
N ALA A 329 -10.26 41.05 -1.51
CA ALA A 329 -10.47 41.81 -0.27
C ALA A 329 -9.45 42.97 -0.10
N LEU A 330 -8.18 42.75 -0.47
CA LEU A 330 -7.18 43.81 -0.49
C LEU A 330 -7.53 44.92 -1.50
N HIS A 331 -7.98 44.59 -2.71
CA HIS A 331 -8.47 45.54 -3.71
C HIS A 331 -9.65 46.36 -3.17
N LYS A 332 -10.65 45.72 -2.54
CA LYS A 332 -11.77 46.41 -1.86
C LYS A 332 -11.24 47.43 -0.83
N THR A 333 -10.24 47.04 -0.02
CA THR A 333 -9.62 47.91 0.99
C THR A 333 -8.80 49.06 0.40
N LYS A 334 -7.94 48.79 -0.60
CA LYS A 334 -7.13 49.79 -1.32
C LYS A 334 -8.02 50.81 -2.04
N LYS A 335 -9.11 50.37 -2.70
CA LYS A 335 -10.09 51.26 -3.32
C LYS A 335 -10.70 52.25 -2.33
N THR A 336 -11.16 51.80 -1.16
CA THR A 336 -11.66 52.73 -0.11
C THR A 336 -10.58 53.62 0.50
N SER A 337 -9.31 53.25 0.36
CA SER A 337 -8.17 54.08 0.78
C SER A 337 -7.86 55.17 -0.25
N PHE A 338 -7.98 54.86 -1.54
CA PHE A 338 -7.91 55.83 -2.65
C PHE A 338 -9.05 56.86 -2.58
N GLU A 339 -10.29 56.41 -2.33
CA GLU A 339 -11.45 57.29 -2.09
C GLU A 339 -11.25 58.25 -0.89
N LYS A 340 -10.35 57.91 0.04
CA LYS A 340 -9.96 58.74 1.20
C LYS A 340 -8.66 59.52 0.99
N GLY A 341 -8.09 59.51 -0.23
CA GLY A 341 -6.82 60.18 -0.56
C GLY A 341 -5.57 59.56 0.09
N LYS A 342 -5.64 58.29 0.52
CA LYS A 342 -4.56 57.56 1.23
C LYS A 342 -3.86 56.48 0.40
N ALA A 343 -4.21 56.35 -0.88
CA ALA A 343 -3.60 55.45 -1.85
C ALA A 343 -3.61 56.15 -3.22
N THR A 344 -2.79 55.73 -4.16
CA THR A 344 -2.84 56.22 -5.56
C THR A 344 -3.84 55.41 -6.39
N GLN A 345 -4.18 55.90 -7.59
CA GLN A 345 -5.00 55.15 -8.52
C GLN A 345 -4.24 53.91 -9.04
N ASP A 346 -2.95 54.07 -9.33
CA ASP A 346 -2.06 53.01 -9.80
C ASP A 346 -2.02 51.84 -8.79
N GLU A 347 -1.84 52.13 -7.49
CA GLU A 347 -1.88 51.11 -6.42
C GLU A 347 -3.20 50.32 -6.34
N VAL A 348 -4.32 50.88 -6.82
CA VAL A 348 -5.61 50.19 -6.87
C VAL A 348 -5.71 49.31 -8.11
N GLU A 349 -5.24 49.82 -9.26
CA GLU A 349 -5.27 49.10 -10.54
C GLU A 349 -4.27 47.94 -10.55
N ASP A 350 -3.08 48.10 -9.95
CA ASP A 350 -2.09 47.02 -9.77
C ASP A 350 -2.69 45.82 -9.01
N VAL A 351 -3.30 46.06 -7.84
CA VAL A 351 -3.90 44.99 -7.02
C VAL A 351 -5.13 44.37 -7.72
N LYS A 352 -5.83 45.15 -8.56
CA LYS A 352 -6.93 44.67 -9.40
C LYS A 352 -6.43 43.78 -10.53
N MET A 353 -5.31 44.11 -11.18
CA MET A 353 -4.67 43.25 -12.18
C MET A 353 -4.19 41.93 -11.55
N GLU A 354 -3.46 41.98 -10.43
CA GLU A 354 -3.04 40.77 -9.69
C GLU A 354 -4.23 39.86 -9.33
N ALA A 355 -5.37 40.44 -8.92
CA ALA A 355 -6.58 39.68 -8.64
C ALA A 355 -7.18 39.04 -9.90
N GLN A 356 -7.14 39.71 -11.05
CA GLN A 356 -7.58 39.13 -12.34
C GLN A 356 -6.68 38.00 -12.81
N ASP A 357 -5.36 38.09 -12.61
CA ASP A 357 -4.42 37.03 -12.98
C ASP A 357 -4.55 35.79 -12.08
N LEU A 358 -4.81 35.98 -10.79
CA LEU A 358 -5.20 34.89 -9.89
C LEU A 358 -6.54 34.26 -10.31
N TRP A 359 -7.53 35.05 -10.75
CA TRP A 359 -8.80 34.50 -11.23
C TRP A 359 -8.62 33.63 -12.49
N ARG A 360 -7.84 34.10 -13.47
CA ARG A 360 -7.47 33.30 -14.66
C ARG A 360 -6.80 31.98 -14.26
N SER A 361 -5.89 32.05 -13.31
CA SER A 361 -5.22 30.87 -12.74
C SER A 361 -6.20 29.90 -12.07
N VAL A 362 -7.19 30.41 -11.31
CA VAL A 362 -8.25 29.60 -10.71
C VAL A 362 -9.09 28.91 -11.80
N GLU A 363 -9.49 29.61 -12.86
CA GLU A 363 -10.27 29.01 -13.95
C GLU A 363 -9.51 27.90 -14.67
N ASP A 364 -8.24 28.12 -15.01
CA ASP A 364 -7.45 27.16 -15.78
C ASP A 364 -7.07 25.94 -14.95
N VAL A 365 -6.74 26.12 -13.67
CA VAL A 365 -6.55 25.01 -12.72
C VAL A 365 -7.87 24.27 -12.48
N SER A 366 -9.02 24.95 -12.46
CA SER A 366 -10.32 24.28 -12.35
C SER A 366 -10.60 23.36 -13.55
N LYS A 367 -10.34 23.84 -14.78
CA LYS A 367 -10.47 23.06 -16.02
C LYS A 367 -9.50 21.86 -16.03
N ARG A 368 -8.27 22.06 -15.55
CA ARG A 368 -7.25 21.01 -15.44
C ARG A 368 -7.68 19.93 -14.45
N VAL A 369 -7.91 20.29 -13.19
CA VAL A 369 -8.25 19.33 -12.12
C VAL A 369 -9.48 18.49 -12.46
N LYS A 370 -10.51 19.06 -13.12
CA LYS A 370 -11.66 18.28 -13.60
C LYS A 370 -11.23 17.15 -14.57
N ARG A 371 -10.47 17.50 -15.61
CA ARG A 371 -9.96 16.56 -16.63
C ARG A 371 -9.03 15.49 -16.02
N GLU A 372 -8.17 15.92 -15.12
CA GLU A 372 -7.24 15.05 -14.37
C GLU A 372 -8.01 14.05 -13.48
N MET A 373 -9.03 14.50 -12.76
CA MET A 373 -9.85 13.64 -11.90
C MET A 373 -10.71 12.64 -12.70
N GLU A 374 -11.19 13.01 -13.88
CA GLU A 374 -11.88 12.08 -14.80
C GLU A 374 -10.93 10.98 -15.29
N SER A 375 -9.75 11.36 -15.81
CA SER A 375 -8.72 10.43 -16.26
C SER A 375 -8.22 9.51 -15.13
N PHE A 376 -7.99 10.10 -13.93
CA PHE A 376 -7.59 9.37 -12.73
C PHE A 376 -8.63 8.31 -12.35
N ARG A 377 -9.93 8.65 -12.31
CA ARG A 377 -11.00 7.72 -11.94
C ARG A 377 -10.99 6.48 -12.83
N ASP A 378 -10.95 6.68 -14.14
CA ASP A 378 -11.10 5.60 -15.11
C ASP A 378 -9.88 4.66 -15.09
N VAL A 379 -8.67 5.24 -15.01
CA VAL A 379 -7.41 4.49 -14.84
C VAL A 379 -7.34 3.76 -13.49
N PHE A 380 -7.81 4.40 -12.40
CA PHE A 380 -7.83 3.79 -11.07
C PHE A 380 -8.78 2.59 -11.00
N GLU A 381 -9.96 2.69 -11.62
CA GLU A 381 -10.93 1.59 -11.69
C GLU A 381 -10.35 0.38 -12.45
N GLU A 382 -9.70 0.61 -13.58
CA GLU A 382 -9.06 -0.46 -14.36
C GLU A 382 -7.94 -1.15 -13.56
N LYS A 383 -7.06 -0.38 -12.94
CA LYS A 383 -5.99 -0.91 -12.08
C LYS A 383 -6.54 -1.73 -10.92
N LEU A 384 -7.54 -1.21 -10.20
CA LEU A 384 -8.15 -1.92 -9.07
C LEU A 384 -8.84 -3.23 -9.51
N ARG A 385 -9.53 -3.21 -10.65
CA ARG A 385 -10.15 -4.42 -11.24
C ARG A 385 -9.10 -5.48 -11.59
N SER A 386 -8.01 -5.08 -12.24
CA SER A 386 -6.89 -5.96 -12.59
C SER A 386 -6.21 -6.54 -11.34
N LEU A 387 -5.95 -5.69 -10.34
CA LEU A 387 -5.35 -6.03 -9.05
C LEU A 387 -6.19 -7.07 -8.27
N MET A 388 -7.50 -6.84 -8.15
CA MET A 388 -8.42 -7.78 -7.51
C MET A 388 -8.46 -9.13 -8.23
N ALA A 389 -8.45 -9.13 -9.57
CA ALA A 389 -8.45 -10.37 -10.36
C ALA A 389 -7.13 -11.16 -10.19
N ALA A 390 -5.99 -10.47 -10.19
CA ALA A 390 -4.68 -11.08 -9.99
C ALA A 390 -4.55 -11.69 -8.57
N TYR A 391 -4.98 -10.95 -7.54
CA TYR A 391 -4.96 -11.44 -6.16
C TYR A 391 -5.92 -12.61 -5.92
N ALA A 392 -7.15 -12.56 -6.46
CA ALA A 392 -8.11 -13.67 -6.36
C ALA A 392 -7.57 -14.95 -7.03
N LYS A 393 -6.90 -14.82 -8.18
CA LYS A 393 -6.21 -15.93 -8.84
C LYS A 393 -5.09 -16.50 -7.98
N LEU A 394 -4.20 -15.65 -7.46
CA LEU A 394 -3.08 -16.06 -6.61
C LEU A 394 -3.57 -16.78 -5.35
N GLN A 395 -4.60 -16.26 -4.68
CA GLN A 395 -5.26 -16.91 -3.53
C GLN A 395 -5.83 -18.28 -3.89
N THR A 396 -6.47 -18.42 -5.06
CA THR A 396 -7.03 -19.70 -5.53
C THR A 396 -5.94 -20.75 -5.76
N GLU A 397 -4.83 -20.35 -6.38
CA GLU A 397 -3.68 -21.22 -6.63
C GLU A 397 -3.00 -21.66 -5.32
N TYR A 398 -2.79 -20.72 -4.39
CA TYR A 398 -2.22 -20.99 -3.07
C TYR A 398 -3.08 -21.94 -2.23
N LEU A 399 -4.38 -21.67 -2.09
CA LEU A 399 -5.29 -22.51 -1.32
C LEU A 399 -5.42 -23.93 -1.90
N ALA A 400 -5.26 -24.09 -3.21
CA ALA A 400 -5.22 -25.40 -3.86
C ALA A 400 -3.92 -26.17 -3.55
N GLU A 401 -2.74 -25.52 -3.61
CA GLU A 401 -1.46 -26.12 -3.20
C GLU A 401 -1.47 -26.48 -1.69
N LEU A 402 -2.00 -25.59 -0.84
CA LEU A 402 -2.10 -25.78 0.60
C LEU A 402 -3.04 -26.94 0.96
N MET A 403 -4.21 -27.04 0.31
CA MET A 403 -5.13 -28.17 0.48
C MET A 403 -4.51 -29.49 0.03
N LYS A 404 -3.69 -29.50 -1.02
CA LYS A 404 -2.98 -30.69 -1.48
C LYS A 404 -1.98 -31.17 -0.42
N GLY A 405 -1.20 -30.27 0.17
CA GLY A 405 -0.25 -30.62 1.23
C GLY A 405 -0.94 -31.15 2.50
N TRP A 406 -1.97 -30.48 3.01
CA TRP A 406 -2.68 -30.99 4.21
C TRP A 406 -3.34 -32.36 3.97
N LYS A 407 -3.72 -32.69 2.73
CA LYS A 407 -4.24 -34.01 2.38
C LYS A 407 -3.19 -35.13 2.42
N SER A 408 -1.89 -34.85 2.24
CA SER A 408 -0.84 -35.87 2.36
C SER A 408 -0.37 -36.08 3.81
N VAL A 409 -0.51 -35.08 4.68
CA VAL A 409 -0.30 -35.24 6.14
C VAL A 409 -1.34 -36.18 6.78
N LEU A 410 -2.60 -36.18 6.31
CA LEU A 410 -3.69 -36.99 6.88
C LEU A 410 -3.41 -38.50 6.98
N PRO A 411 -2.99 -39.22 5.92
CA PRO A 411 -2.71 -40.65 6.02
C PRO A 411 -1.58 -40.96 7.01
N VAL A 412 -0.51 -40.16 7.04
CA VAL A 412 0.61 -40.32 7.98
C VAL A 412 0.12 -40.18 9.43
N ALA A 413 -0.64 -39.14 9.73
CA ALA A 413 -1.22 -38.91 11.06
C ALA A 413 -2.27 -39.95 11.47
N ALA A 414 -2.95 -40.59 10.51
CA ALA A 414 -3.93 -41.64 10.75
C ALA A 414 -3.34 -43.05 10.90
N ASN A 415 -2.07 -43.24 10.52
CA ASN A 415 -1.45 -44.56 10.42
C ASN A 415 -1.07 -45.11 11.81
N LYS A 416 -1.91 -45.97 12.40
CA LYS A 416 -1.64 -46.68 13.67
C LYS A 416 -0.62 -47.84 13.51
N GLY A 417 0.40 -47.65 12.66
CA GLY A 417 1.06 -48.69 11.87
C GLY A 417 1.96 -49.71 12.58
N VAL A 418 2.23 -49.60 13.89
CA VAL A 418 3.07 -50.58 14.63
C VAL A 418 2.52 -50.84 16.05
N LEU A 419 1.30 -51.37 16.15
CA LEU A 419 0.75 -51.93 17.41
C LEU A 419 0.12 -53.32 17.24
N GLY A 420 0.57 -54.10 16.25
CA GLY A 420 -0.12 -55.34 15.86
C GLY A 420 0.68 -56.39 15.09
N ALA A 421 1.99 -56.54 15.34
CA ALA A 421 2.81 -57.55 14.61
C ALA A 421 3.97 -58.18 15.43
N ALA A 422 3.84 -58.31 16.76
CA ALA A 422 4.84 -58.97 17.60
C ALA A 422 4.19 -60.02 18.52
N GLY A 423 3.63 -61.08 17.94
CA GLY A 423 2.78 -62.04 18.67
C GLY A 423 2.57 -63.39 17.99
N SER A 424 3.55 -63.90 17.23
CA SER A 424 3.51 -65.27 16.71
C SER A 424 4.81 -66.01 16.97
N SER A 425 4.73 -67.08 17.76
CA SER A 425 5.76 -68.10 17.96
C SER A 425 5.07 -69.47 18.03
N PRO A 426 5.65 -70.56 17.50
CA PRO A 426 4.89 -71.76 17.13
C PRO A 426 4.72 -72.82 18.25
N ALA A 427 3.81 -73.78 18.01
CA ALA A 427 3.53 -74.96 18.85
C ALA A 427 4.76 -75.89 19.05
N LYS A 428 4.86 -76.86 19.99
CA LYS A 428 3.93 -77.75 20.75
C LYS A 428 4.76 -78.34 21.97
N PRO A 429 4.37 -79.34 22.83
CA PRO A 429 3.14 -80.15 22.98
C PRO A 429 2.70 -80.55 24.43
N THR A 430 1.86 -81.60 24.52
CA THR A 430 1.59 -82.56 25.64
C THR A 430 0.94 -82.11 26.97
N ALA A 431 -0.40 -82.13 27.02
CA ALA A 431 -1.28 -83.15 27.65
C ALA A 431 -1.09 -83.58 29.14
N PRO A 432 -2.10 -84.20 29.82
CA PRO A 432 -3.57 -84.13 29.67
C PRO A 432 -4.40 -84.08 30.99
N THR A 433 -5.68 -83.65 30.95
CA THR A 433 -6.84 -84.33 31.62
C THR A 433 -8.21 -83.77 31.18
N THR A 434 -9.23 -84.62 31.23
CA THR A 434 -10.67 -84.47 30.86
C THR A 434 -11.55 -84.94 32.05
N PRO A 435 -12.92 -84.99 32.00
CA PRO A 435 -13.99 -84.28 31.25
C PRO A 435 -15.20 -83.81 32.15
N VAL A 436 -16.39 -83.60 31.54
CA VAL A 436 -17.79 -83.52 32.09
C VAL A 436 -18.26 -82.12 32.56
N GLY A 437 -19.48 -81.58 32.28
CA GLY A 437 -20.68 -81.96 31.48
C GLY A 437 -21.51 -80.68 31.16
N GLU A 438 -22.43 -80.60 30.16
CA GLU A 438 -23.89 -80.92 30.25
C GLU A 438 -24.57 -80.30 31.49
N ASP A 439 -25.62 -79.45 31.49
CA ASP A 439 -26.59 -78.91 30.49
C ASP A 439 -27.05 -77.47 30.95
N GLY A 440 -27.99 -76.69 30.39
CA GLY A 440 -28.94 -76.73 29.23
C GLY A 440 -30.06 -75.66 29.38
N GLU A 441 -30.87 -75.40 28.32
CA GLU A 441 -32.17 -74.65 28.30
C GLU A 441 -32.21 -73.16 28.78
N ASP A 442 -33.06 -72.23 28.31
CA ASP A 442 -33.83 -72.03 27.05
C ASP A 442 -34.32 -70.54 26.97
N ALA A 443 -35.12 -70.18 25.95
CA ALA A 443 -36.05 -69.03 25.87
C ALA A 443 -35.61 -67.63 25.33
N ASP A 444 -35.94 -67.43 24.04
CA ASP A 444 -36.84 -66.38 23.49
C ASP A 444 -36.40 -64.92 23.17
N SER A 445 -37.13 -64.35 22.20
CA SER A 445 -37.25 -62.91 21.81
C SER A 445 -36.18 -62.21 20.95
N LYS A 446 -36.56 -61.98 19.69
CA LYS A 446 -36.12 -60.90 18.76
C LYS A 446 -37.40 -60.15 18.32
N PRO A 447 -37.41 -58.96 17.67
CA PRO A 447 -36.38 -57.92 17.49
C PRO A 447 -36.86 -56.50 17.93
N SER A 448 -35.99 -55.48 17.89
CA SER A 448 -36.24 -54.17 17.22
C SER A 448 -35.15 -53.15 17.58
N ALA A 449 -34.79 -52.29 16.63
CA ALA A 449 -34.07 -51.04 16.93
C ALA A 449 -35.05 -49.91 17.30
N PRO A 450 -34.56 -48.84 17.94
CA PRO A 450 -35.05 -47.49 17.69
C PRO A 450 -33.91 -46.49 17.31
N PRO A 451 -34.25 -45.28 16.82
CA PRO A 451 -33.35 -44.46 16.02
C PRO A 451 -32.80 -43.19 16.72
N ALA A 452 -32.17 -42.33 15.92
CA ALA A 452 -31.54 -41.06 16.31
C ALA A 452 -32.47 -40.03 16.98
N GLU A 453 -31.88 -39.20 17.86
CA GLU A 453 -32.51 -38.00 18.44
C GLU A 453 -31.92 -36.70 17.86
N ALA A 454 -32.73 -35.64 17.94
CA ALA A 454 -32.49 -34.34 17.29
C ALA A 454 -32.30 -33.20 18.30
N PHE A 455 -31.82 -32.05 17.79
CA PHE A 455 -31.57 -30.83 18.55
C PHE A 455 -32.86 -30.09 19.00
N ALA A 456 -32.92 -29.72 20.29
CA ALA A 456 -33.48 -28.48 20.88
C ALA A 456 -32.91 -28.38 22.32
N GLY A 457 -32.43 -27.24 22.83
CA GLY A 457 -33.23 -26.15 23.42
C GLY A 457 -33.65 -26.50 24.87
N THR A 458 -33.39 -25.74 25.94
CA THR A 458 -33.19 -24.28 26.05
C THR A 458 -32.49 -23.86 27.38
N GLU A 459 -32.07 -22.59 27.46
CA GLU A 459 -31.94 -21.70 28.65
C GLU A 459 -30.88 -21.96 29.75
N GLY A 460 -30.23 -20.88 30.22
CA GLY A 460 -29.21 -20.96 31.29
C GLY A 460 -28.33 -19.72 31.60
N GLU A 461 -28.92 -18.52 31.63
CA GLU A 461 -28.42 -17.33 32.37
C GLU A 461 -27.13 -16.59 31.90
N ALA A 462 -27.07 -15.29 32.19
CA ALA A 462 -26.05 -14.35 31.73
C ALA A 462 -25.42 -13.57 32.89
N THR A 463 -24.21 -13.04 32.69
CA THR A 463 -23.64 -12.00 33.55
C THR A 463 -23.15 -10.81 32.72
N GLU A 464 -23.38 -9.63 33.29
CA GLU A 464 -23.29 -8.31 32.69
C GLU A 464 -22.02 -7.61 33.18
N ILE A 465 -21.25 -6.96 32.29
CA ILE A 465 -20.17 -6.03 32.65
C ILE A 465 -20.29 -4.81 31.75
N THR A 466 -20.53 -3.66 32.37
CA THR A 466 -20.72 -2.35 31.74
C THR A 466 -19.40 -1.57 31.66
N ASP A 467 -19.08 -1.12 30.46
CA ASP A 467 -18.70 0.24 30.03
C ASP A 467 -17.73 1.17 30.81
N ASP A 468 -17.05 1.96 29.97
CA ASP A 468 -16.62 3.37 30.11
C ASP A 468 -15.15 3.74 30.50
N ASP A 469 -14.39 4.02 29.44
CA ASP A 469 -13.88 5.36 29.06
C ASP A 469 -12.80 6.13 29.88
N ASN A 470 -11.60 6.13 29.27
CA ASN A 470 -10.96 7.30 28.63
C ASN A 470 -9.79 8.07 29.31
N GLU A 471 -8.85 8.45 28.43
CA GLU A 471 -7.90 9.58 28.39
C GLU A 471 -6.73 9.79 29.40
N ASP A 472 -5.53 9.77 28.78
CA ASP A 472 -4.42 10.76 28.87
C ASP A 472 -3.53 10.97 30.12
N GLY A 473 -2.27 11.35 29.83
CA GLY A 473 -1.54 12.29 30.69
C GLY A 473 -0.19 11.90 31.30
N ALA A 474 0.80 11.45 30.50
CA ALA A 474 2.18 11.34 31.00
C ALA A 474 2.90 12.71 31.05
N GLY A 475 2.82 13.40 32.19
CA GLY A 475 3.54 14.65 32.46
C GLY A 475 4.58 14.49 33.58
N ALA A 476 5.86 14.66 33.25
CA ALA A 476 6.95 14.72 34.23
C ALA A 476 7.45 16.16 34.40
N LEU A 477 7.67 16.63 35.65
CA LEU A 477 8.77 17.52 36.07
C LEU A 477 8.68 17.94 37.56
N LYS A 478 9.86 17.94 38.23
CA LYS A 478 10.31 18.78 39.36
C LYS A 478 9.79 18.57 40.80
N ASP A 479 10.73 18.12 41.63
CA ASP A 479 11.28 18.82 42.81
C ASP A 479 10.46 19.95 43.46
N SER A 480 10.03 19.75 44.71
CA SER A 480 10.45 20.60 45.84
C SER A 480 10.00 20.02 47.20
N GLU A 481 10.85 20.15 48.22
CA GLU A 481 10.59 19.70 49.61
C GLU A 481 9.59 20.63 50.33
N PRO A 482 8.84 20.15 51.34
CA PRO A 482 8.05 20.99 52.23
C PRO A 482 8.86 21.50 53.43
N LYS A 483 8.74 22.80 53.76
CA LYS A 483 9.28 23.37 55.00
C LYS A 483 8.28 24.25 55.74
N VAL A 484 7.58 23.61 56.68
CA VAL A 484 7.35 24.02 58.09
C VAL A 484 7.39 25.53 58.44
N GLU A 485 6.21 26.01 58.87
CA GLU A 485 5.90 26.96 59.96
C GLU A 485 6.48 28.39 60.06
N ALA A 486 5.51 29.32 60.20
CA ALA A 486 5.34 30.31 61.27
C ALA A 486 6.07 31.69 61.26
N VAL A 487 5.22 32.69 61.60
CA VAL A 487 5.45 34.11 61.93
C VAL A 487 5.79 35.04 60.76
#